data_AF-A0AAD6DN55-F1
#
_entry.id   AF-A0AAD6DN55-F1
#
_cell.length_a   1.000
_cell.length_b   1.000
_cell.length_c   1.000
_cell.angle_alpha   90.00
_cell.angle_beta   90.00
_cell.angle_gamma   90.00
#
_symmetry.space_group_name_H-M   'P 1'
#
loop_
_entity.id
_entity.type
_entity.pdbx_description
1 polymer ?
#
loop_
_entity_poly.entity_id
_entity_poly.type
_entity_poly.pdbx_seq_one_letter_code
_entity_poly.pdbx_strand_id
1 'polypeptide(L)'
;MAPSEQSWVPPSRPVGIPTTSPDVPPATSTPARRYGKIQNEGAIRQRWIEDSTDPTCQIQPSTLTVDDLLTSHWYVRTSHNNIPFQVAENTFALGYTNGAVYNQTLTQNYAGGELGLAGCENIYDILVGKGLIIAEGIFRSDGPQFSQIARAHMQEVAEPQSLRHFYVCDIVNIETKNFVEKVLYSSRNDLTWPPVCAAPLIWEYNTSEYQGLLGTRVGKCAVYLVLEIFPRGSTD
;
A
#
# COMPACT_ATOMS: atom_id res chain seq x y z
N MET A 1 32.67 -17.44 -4.31
CA MET A 1 31.49 -17.70 -5.18
C MET A 1 30.65 -16.44 -5.15
N ALA A 2 30.56 -15.72 -6.26
CA ALA A 2 29.69 -14.55 -6.36
C ALA A 2 28.22 -15.00 -6.40
N PRO A 3 27.27 -14.26 -5.81
CA PRO A 3 25.86 -14.57 -5.97
C PRO A 3 25.46 -14.34 -7.43
N SER A 4 24.80 -15.32 -8.02
CA SER A 4 24.21 -15.23 -9.36
C SER A 4 23.24 -14.04 -9.41
N GLU A 5 23.56 -13.01 -10.21
CA GLU A 5 22.59 -12.01 -10.65
C GLU A 5 21.47 -12.72 -11.43
N GLN A 6 20.36 -13.02 -10.74
CA GLN A 6 19.18 -13.54 -11.40
C GLN A 6 18.52 -12.39 -12.16
N SER A 7 18.60 -12.48 -13.49
CA SER A 7 17.82 -11.70 -14.45
C SER A 7 16.33 -11.89 -14.14
N TRP A 8 15.78 -11.01 -13.30
CA TRP A 8 14.33 -10.88 -13.11
C TRP A 8 13.71 -10.34 -14.40
N VAL A 9 12.93 -11.17 -15.08
CA VAL A 9 12.05 -10.75 -16.16
C VAL A 9 10.75 -10.27 -15.51
N PRO A 10 10.23 -9.08 -15.85
CA PRO A 10 8.96 -8.62 -15.32
C PRO A 10 7.88 -9.66 -15.61
N PRO A 11 7.03 -9.99 -14.63
CA PRO A 11 5.97 -10.95 -14.86
C PRO A 11 5.03 -10.46 -15.96
N SER A 12 4.67 -11.39 -16.83
CA SER A 12 3.64 -11.19 -17.84
C SER A 12 2.34 -10.80 -17.16
N ARG A 13 1.66 -9.78 -17.72
CA ARG A 13 0.37 -9.30 -17.23
C ARG A 13 -0.64 -10.48 -17.17
N PRO A 14 -1.43 -10.63 -16.09
CA PRO A 14 -2.51 -11.62 -16.07
C PRO A 14 -3.46 -11.41 -17.25
N VAL A 15 -3.80 -12.50 -17.92
CA VAL A 15 -4.82 -12.53 -18.97
C VAL A 15 -6.14 -12.12 -18.32
N GLY A 16 -6.64 -10.93 -18.66
CA GLY A 16 -7.89 -10.38 -18.12
C GLY A 16 -7.78 -9.01 -17.45
N ILE A 17 -6.58 -8.44 -17.26
CA ILE A 17 -6.45 -7.02 -16.87
C ILE A 17 -6.60 -6.16 -18.14
N PRO A 18 -7.65 -5.33 -18.27
CA PRO A 18 -7.79 -4.41 -19.40
C PRO A 18 -6.55 -3.52 -19.52
N THR A 19 -6.05 -3.39 -20.74
CA THR A 19 -4.84 -2.63 -21.06
C THR A 19 -5.12 -1.13 -21.21
N THR A 20 -6.11 -0.60 -20.52
CA THR A 20 -6.29 0.84 -20.50
C THR A 20 -5.36 1.40 -19.43
N SER A 21 -4.11 1.70 -19.82
CA SER A 21 -3.64 3.04 -19.46
C SER A 21 -4.75 3.96 -19.99
N PRO A 22 -5.37 4.81 -19.17
CA PRO A 22 -6.47 5.61 -19.66
C PRO A 22 -5.90 6.58 -20.72
N ASP A 23 -5.96 6.17 -21.99
CA ASP A 23 -6.04 7.06 -23.17
C ASP A 23 -7.35 7.88 -23.14
N VAL A 24 -8.23 7.56 -22.18
CA VAL A 24 -9.37 8.35 -21.81
C VAL A 24 -8.89 9.44 -20.84
N PRO A 25 -9.11 10.74 -21.11
CA PRO A 25 -8.85 11.79 -20.13
C PRO A 25 -9.53 11.44 -18.80
N PRO A 26 -9.04 11.91 -17.62
CA PRO A 26 -9.59 11.55 -16.32
C PRO A 26 -11.11 11.67 -16.41
N ALA A 27 -11.80 10.55 -16.14
CA ALA A 27 -13.20 10.40 -16.50
C ALA A 27 -13.98 11.67 -16.12
N THR A 28 -14.48 12.36 -17.16
CA THR A 28 -15.12 13.67 -17.07
C THR A 28 -16.39 13.69 -16.21
N SER A 29 -16.81 12.53 -15.70
CA SER A 29 -17.92 12.38 -14.76
C SER A 29 -17.42 12.31 -13.32
N THR A 30 -17.95 13.21 -12.48
CA THR A 30 -17.83 13.09 -11.03
C THR A 30 -18.56 11.83 -10.57
N PRO A 31 -17.92 10.91 -9.82
CA PRO A 31 -18.57 9.68 -9.37
C PRO A 31 -19.75 9.97 -8.44
N ALA A 32 -20.73 9.07 -8.44
CA ALA A 32 -21.89 9.19 -7.55
C ALA A 32 -21.42 9.23 -6.08
N ARG A 33 -21.96 10.15 -5.28
CA ARG A 33 -21.57 10.31 -3.87
C ARG A 33 -22.29 9.29 -2.98
N ARG A 34 -21.80 8.04 -2.99
CA ARG A 34 -22.38 6.91 -2.24
C ARG A 34 -21.89 6.81 -0.80
N TYR A 35 -20.66 7.26 -0.50
CA TYR A 35 -20.02 7.03 0.80
C TYR A 35 -19.71 8.29 1.61
N GLY A 36 -20.25 9.44 1.21
CA GLY A 36 -20.14 10.68 1.96
C GLY A 36 -18.69 11.11 2.20
N LYS A 37 -18.33 11.41 3.47
CA LYS A 37 -17.02 11.95 3.82
C LYS A 37 -15.86 11.05 3.40
N ILE A 38 -15.97 9.73 3.58
CA ILE A 38 -14.84 8.82 3.25
C ILE A 38 -14.52 8.86 1.76
N GLN A 39 -15.55 8.90 0.90
CA GLN A 39 -15.37 9.07 -0.53
C GLN A 39 -14.76 10.42 -0.89
N ASN A 40 -15.19 11.51 -0.25
CA ASN A 40 -14.63 12.83 -0.49
C ASN A 40 -13.12 12.87 -0.17
N GLU A 41 -12.72 12.26 0.95
CA GLU A 41 -11.31 12.13 1.35
C GLU A 41 -10.51 11.30 0.35
N GLY A 42 -11.10 10.22 -0.16
CA GLY A 42 -10.45 9.40 -1.18
C GLY A 42 -10.38 10.07 -2.55
N ALA A 43 -11.36 10.89 -2.93
CA ALA A 43 -11.30 11.71 -4.14
C ALA A 43 -10.17 12.74 -4.06
N ILE A 44 -9.95 13.37 -2.89
CA ILE A 44 -8.78 14.23 -2.66
C ILE A 44 -7.47 13.45 -2.87
N ARG A 45 -7.37 12.25 -2.31
CA ARG A 45 -6.18 11.40 -2.45
C ARG A 45 -5.95 10.86 -3.86
N GLN A 46 -7.03 10.56 -4.59
CA GLN A 46 -6.96 10.20 -5.99
C GLN A 46 -6.33 11.35 -6.80
N ARG A 47 -6.78 12.59 -6.58
CA ARG A 47 -6.17 13.77 -7.20
C ARG A 47 -4.70 13.92 -6.84
N TRP A 48 -4.28 13.61 -5.62
CA TRP A 48 -2.85 13.63 -5.27
C TRP A 48 -2.04 12.61 -6.07
N ILE A 49 -2.58 11.42 -6.33
CA ILE A 49 -1.91 10.40 -7.16
C ILE A 49 -1.79 10.89 -8.61
N GLU A 50 -2.84 11.51 -9.15
CA GLU A 50 -2.87 12.07 -10.51
C GLU A 50 -1.93 13.27 -10.65
N ASP A 51 -1.94 14.16 -9.67
CA ASP A 51 -1.14 15.36 -9.61
C ASP A 51 -0.56 15.55 -8.20
N SER A 52 0.67 15.08 -8.05
CA SER A 52 1.43 15.22 -6.82
C SER A 52 1.87 16.66 -6.49
N THR A 53 1.64 17.61 -7.42
CA THR A 53 1.87 19.05 -7.24
C THR A 53 0.64 19.80 -6.75
N ASP A 54 -0.51 19.12 -6.60
CA ASP A 54 -1.73 19.68 -6.03
C ASP A 54 -1.39 20.38 -4.69
N PRO A 55 -1.77 21.66 -4.51
CA PRO A 55 -1.39 22.45 -3.33
C PRO A 55 -2.00 21.92 -2.01
N THR A 56 -3.00 21.04 -2.11
CA THR A 56 -3.58 20.35 -0.95
C THR A 56 -2.82 19.08 -0.57
N CYS A 57 -1.90 18.60 -1.41
CA CYS A 57 -1.06 17.44 -1.13
C CYS A 57 0.00 17.79 -0.08
N GLN A 58 -0.21 17.27 1.14
CA GLN A 58 0.68 17.52 2.27
C GLN A 58 1.84 16.52 2.35
N ILE A 59 1.90 15.55 1.45
CA ILE A 59 2.94 14.53 1.45
C ILE A 59 4.17 15.10 0.80
N GLN A 60 5.29 14.98 1.48
CA GLN A 60 6.60 15.38 0.98
C GLN A 60 7.46 14.14 0.78
N PRO A 61 8.34 14.11 -0.23
CA PRO A 61 9.32 13.03 -0.38
C PRO A 61 10.14 12.86 0.90
N SER A 62 10.36 11.62 1.33
CA SER A 62 11.23 11.31 2.44
C SER A 62 12.59 10.84 1.94
N THR A 63 13.65 11.20 2.64
CA THR A 63 14.99 10.62 2.45
C THR A 63 15.32 9.54 3.47
N LEU A 64 14.36 9.16 4.33
CA LEU A 64 14.54 8.16 5.38
C LEU A 64 15.13 6.85 4.84
N THR A 65 16.15 6.35 5.51
CA THR A 65 16.81 5.07 5.24
C THR A 65 16.69 4.12 6.44
N VAL A 66 17.06 2.85 6.26
CA VAL A 66 17.14 1.90 7.37
C VAL A 66 18.24 2.31 8.37
N ASP A 67 19.34 2.87 7.89
CA ASP A 67 20.42 3.39 8.75
C ASP A 67 19.94 4.55 9.65
N ASP A 68 19.07 5.43 9.14
CA ASP A 68 18.47 6.50 9.94
C ASP A 68 17.58 5.94 11.05
N LEU A 69 16.84 4.86 10.76
CA LEU A 69 16.01 4.16 11.75
C LEU A 69 16.88 3.56 12.86
N LEU A 70 17.95 2.84 12.49
CA LEU A 70 18.89 2.26 13.45
C LEU A 70 19.58 3.32 14.30
N THR A 71 20.01 4.42 13.69
CA THR A 71 20.62 5.57 14.38
C THR A 71 19.62 6.22 15.36
N SER A 72 18.34 6.21 15.01
CA SER A 72 17.24 6.69 15.86
C SER A 72 16.71 5.62 16.83
N HIS A 73 17.48 4.55 17.07
CA HIS A 73 17.18 3.46 18.00
C HIS A 73 15.89 2.69 17.71
N TRP A 74 15.45 2.65 16.45
CA TRP A 74 14.42 1.70 16.04
C TRP A 74 15.00 0.30 16.06
N TYR A 75 14.21 -0.65 16.57
CA TYR A 75 14.49 -2.05 16.42
C TYR A 75 14.13 -2.48 14.99
N VAL A 76 15.10 -3.03 14.25
CA VAL A 76 14.87 -3.59 12.92
C VAL A 76 15.40 -5.03 12.92
N ARG A 77 14.53 -5.98 12.64
CA ARG A 77 14.89 -7.38 12.46
C ARG A 77 14.41 -7.87 11.11
N THR A 78 15.35 -8.37 10.32
CA THR A 78 15.06 -8.99 9.02
C THR A 78 15.12 -10.50 9.13
N SER A 79 14.10 -11.17 8.61
CA SER A 79 14.06 -12.59 8.34
C SER A 79 13.68 -12.83 6.89
N HIS A 80 13.79 -14.08 6.48
CA HIS A 80 13.63 -14.54 5.12
C HIS A 80 12.41 -15.45 5.07
N ASN A 81 11.33 -15.01 4.42
CA ASN A 81 10.04 -15.70 4.46
C ASN A 81 9.41 -15.85 3.07
N ASN A 82 8.53 -16.84 2.96
CA ASN A 82 7.69 -17.04 1.77
C ASN A 82 6.53 -16.05 1.77
N ILE A 83 5.90 -15.88 0.61
CA ILE A 83 4.69 -15.06 0.48
C ILE A 83 3.56 -15.62 1.38
N PRO A 84 2.87 -14.78 2.17
CA PRO A 84 1.77 -15.21 3.02
C PRO A 84 0.65 -15.88 2.23
N PHE A 85 0.08 -16.94 2.80
CA PHE A 85 -0.91 -17.79 2.11
C PHE A 85 -2.13 -17.01 1.61
N GLN A 86 -2.50 -15.92 2.29
CA GLN A 86 -3.66 -15.07 1.99
C GLN A 86 -3.56 -14.41 0.61
N VAL A 87 -2.32 -14.16 0.13
CA VAL A 87 -2.06 -13.48 -1.14
C VAL A 87 -1.21 -14.32 -2.09
N ALA A 88 -0.79 -15.51 -1.67
CA ALA A 88 0.06 -16.43 -2.43
C ALA A 88 -0.52 -16.76 -3.81
N GLU A 89 -1.80 -17.14 -3.90
CA GLU A 89 -2.41 -17.49 -5.20
C GLU A 89 -2.35 -16.32 -6.20
N ASN A 90 -2.74 -15.12 -5.75
CA ASN A 90 -2.79 -13.94 -6.62
C ASN A 90 -1.37 -13.46 -7.00
N THR A 91 -0.45 -13.45 -6.05
CA THR A 91 0.95 -13.08 -6.31
C THR A 91 1.65 -14.09 -7.24
N PHE A 92 1.40 -15.39 -7.11
CA PHE A 92 1.95 -16.38 -8.03
C PHE A 92 1.37 -16.25 -9.44
N ALA A 93 0.08 -15.94 -9.56
CA ALA A 93 -0.53 -15.62 -10.86
C ALA A 93 0.07 -14.37 -11.51
N LEU A 94 0.60 -13.45 -10.68
CA LEU A 94 1.38 -12.27 -11.10
C LEU A 94 2.87 -12.59 -11.25
N GLY A 95 3.27 -13.87 -11.31
CA GLY A 95 4.63 -14.32 -11.61
C GLY A 95 5.66 -14.14 -10.49
N TYR A 96 5.24 -13.83 -9.26
CA TYR A 96 6.11 -13.96 -8.09
C TYR A 96 6.32 -15.44 -7.78
N THR A 97 7.53 -15.83 -7.39
CA THR A 97 7.84 -17.25 -7.15
C THR A 97 7.75 -17.58 -5.66
N ASN A 98 7.23 -18.79 -5.37
CA ASN A 98 7.20 -19.36 -4.02
C ASN A 98 8.59 -19.77 -3.50
N GLY A 99 9.58 -19.88 -4.40
CA GLY A 99 10.97 -20.21 -4.07
C GLY A 99 11.88 -19.00 -3.90
N ALA A 100 11.37 -17.78 -4.11
CA ALA A 100 12.11 -16.57 -3.81
C ALA A 100 12.06 -16.30 -2.30
N VAL A 101 13.23 -16.01 -1.74
CA VAL A 101 13.35 -15.61 -0.35
C VAL A 101 13.11 -14.11 -0.28
N TYR A 102 11.99 -13.69 0.32
CA TYR A 102 11.67 -12.28 0.50
C TYR A 102 12.14 -11.80 1.86
N ASN A 103 12.51 -10.52 1.95
CA ASN A 103 12.91 -9.91 3.21
C ASN A 103 11.66 -9.51 3.98
N GLN A 104 11.34 -10.25 5.04
CA GLN A 104 10.36 -9.83 6.02
C GLN A 104 11.06 -9.05 7.13
N THR A 105 10.61 -7.84 7.35
CA THR A 105 11.23 -6.89 8.27
C THR A 105 10.23 -6.51 9.35
N LEU A 106 10.61 -6.75 10.60
CA LEU A 106 9.91 -6.23 11.77
C LEU A 106 10.63 -4.96 12.21
N THR A 107 9.98 -3.81 12.05
CA THR A 107 10.48 -2.50 12.43
C THR A 107 9.64 -1.93 13.56
N GLN A 108 10.25 -1.68 14.72
CA GLN A 108 9.54 -1.34 15.94
C GLN A 108 10.22 -0.24 16.74
N ASN A 109 9.40 0.57 17.40
CA ASN A 109 9.84 1.53 18.41
C ASN A 109 8.66 1.83 19.35
N TYR A 110 8.94 2.40 20.50
CA TYR A 110 7.92 2.94 21.40
C TYR A 110 7.77 4.43 21.16
N ALA A 111 6.52 4.90 21.15
CA ALA A 111 6.22 6.31 21.00
C ALA A 111 6.79 7.13 22.18
N GLY A 112 7.45 8.23 21.84
CA GLY A 112 8.05 9.16 22.81
C GLY A 112 7.16 10.35 23.16
N GLY A 113 5.96 10.43 22.58
CA GLY A 113 5.08 11.58 22.59
C GLY A 113 4.33 11.89 23.89
N GLU A 114 3.27 12.70 23.76
CA GLU A 114 2.46 13.24 24.87
C GLU A 114 1.82 12.17 25.77
N LEU A 115 1.39 12.60 26.98
CA LEU A 115 0.64 11.80 27.94
C LEU A 115 -0.53 11.07 27.26
N GLY A 116 -0.48 9.73 27.27
CA GLY A 116 -1.49 8.86 26.65
C GLY A 116 -1.02 8.09 25.42
N LEU A 117 0.08 8.52 24.79
CA LEU A 117 0.74 7.78 23.70
C LEU A 117 2.14 7.30 24.07
N ALA A 118 2.78 7.90 25.08
CA ALA A 118 4.08 7.47 25.56
C ALA A 118 4.10 5.96 25.90
N GLY A 119 5.04 5.24 25.31
CA GLY A 119 5.16 3.78 25.50
C GLY A 119 4.20 2.94 24.65
N CYS A 120 3.35 3.52 23.81
CA CYS A 120 2.62 2.76 22.80
C CYS A 120 3.58 2.24 21.72
N GLU A 121 3.38 1.00 21.29
CA GLU A 121 4.21 0.40 20.24
C GLU A 121 3.86 0.97 18.85
N ASN A 122 4.90 1.30 18.10
CA ASN A 122 4.88 1.43 16.66
C ASN A 122 5.44 0.13 16.08
N ILE A 123 4.70 -0.49 15.16
CA ILE A 123 5.08 -1.76 14.53
C ILE A 123 4.81 -1.69 13.04
N TYR A 124 5.82 -2.03 12.27
CA TYR A 124 5.70 -2.30 10.84
C TYR A 124 6.26 -3.69 10.58
N ASP A 125 5.40 -4.61 10.15
CA ASP A 125 5.78 -5.93 9.70
C ASP A 125 5.54 -6.00 8.19
N ILE A 126 6.64 -5.97 7.43
CA ILE A 126 6.62 -5.77 5.98
C ILE A 126 7.50 -6.81 5.32
N LEU A 127 6.91 -7.57 4.39
CA LEU A 127 7.64 -8.41 3.45
C LEU A 127 7.88 -7.63 2.15
N VAL A 128 9.15 -7.63 1.72
CA VAL A 128 9.63 -6.85 0.59
C VAL A 128 10.36 -7.75 -0.40
N GLY A 129 10.07 -7.56 -1.68
CA GLY A 129 10.80 -8.12 -2.81
C GLY A 129 10.82 -7.16 -3.98
N LYS A 130 11.59 -7.49 -5.02
CA LYS A 130 11.61 -6.70 -6.25
C LYS A 130 10.20 -6.60 -6.83
N GLY A 131 9.67 -5.38 -6.87
CA GLY A 131 8.32 -5.06 -7.31
C GLY A 131 7.17 -5.41 -6.36
N LEU A 132 7.43 -5.88 -5.14
CA LEU A 132 6.39 -6.37 -4.23
C LEU A 132 6.59 -5.86 -2.81
N ILE A 133 5.52 -5.32 -2.23
CA ILE A 133 5.43 -5.03 -0.80
C ILE A 133 4.17 -5.70 -0.25
N ILE A 134 4.31 -6.43 0.85
CA ILE A 134 3.20 -7.02 1.60
C ILE A 134 3.30 -6.51 3.03
N ALA A 135 2.28 -5.78 3.48
CA ALA A 135 2.17 -5.37 4.87
C ALA A 135 1.33 -6.40 5.64
N GLU A 136 1.96 -7.06 6.60
CA GLU A 136 1.29 -7.97 7.54
C GLU A 136 0.84 -7.22 8.80
N GLY A 137 1.56 -6.17 9.20
CA GLY A 137 1.21 -5.34 10.35
C GLY A 137 1.57 -3.87 10.17
N ILE A 138 0.63 -2.97 10.47
CA ILE A 138 0.82 -1.52 10.45
C ILE A 138 0.18 -0.89 11.69
N PHE A 139 1.02 -0.55 12.67
CA PHE A 139 0.62 0.15 13.89
C PHE A 139 1.50 1.37 14.09
N ARG A 140 0.87 2.54 14.19
CA ARG A 140 1.57 3.81 14.32
C ARG A 140 0.84 4.72 15.30
N SER A 141 1.52 5.04 16.39
CA SER A 141 1.16 6.08 17.35
C SER A 141 1.86 7.41 16.99
N ASP A 142 3.15 7.37 16.68
CA ASP A 142 3.97 8.52 16.26
C ASP A 142 5.07 8.12 15.24
N GLY A 143 6.07 8.98 15.02
CA GLY A 143 7.22 8.66 14.17
C GLY A 143 6.94 8.65 12.66
N PRO A 144 7.82 8.03 11.85
CA PRO A 144 7.67 7.96 10.39
C PRO A 144 6.36 7.28 9.96
N GLN A 145 5.87 7.61 8.77
CA GLN A 145 4.70 6.97 8.17
C GLN A 145 5.07 5.60 7.59
N PHE A 146 4.09 4.71 7.46
CA PHE A 146 4.25 3.42 6.79
C PHE A 146 4.93 3.54 5.42
N SER A 147 4.53 4.52 4.61
CA SER A 147 5.10 4.73 3.27
C SER A 147 6.61 4.97 3.29
N GLN A 148 7.09 5.72 4.29
CA GLN A 148 8.51 6.05 4.45
C GLN A 148 9.30 4.83 4.92
N ILE A 149 8.76 4.05 5.87
CA ILE A 149 9.35 2.79 6.33
C ILE A 149 9.40 1.77 5.19
N ALA A 150 8.30 1.62 4.45
CA ALA A 150 8.20 0.70 3.32
C ALA A 150 9.17 1.09 2.18
N ARG A 151 9.31 2.39 1.86
CA ARG A 151 10.30 2.87 0.88
C ARG A 151 11.73 2.56 1.32
N ALA A 152 12.06 2.80 2.60
CA ALA A 152 13.38 2.52 3.15
C ALA A 152 13.76 1.03 3.01
N HIS A 153 12.84 0.11 3.38
CA HIS A 153 13.08 -1.33 3.21
C HIS A 153 13.10 -1.78 1.75
N MET A 154 12.28 -1.17 0.90
CA MET A 154 12.33 -1.42 -0.55
C MET A 154 13.72 -1.10 -1.11
N GLN A 155 14.29 0.03 -0.70
CA GLN A 155 15.60 0.50 -1.15
C GLN A 155 16.75 -0.47 -0.81
N GLU A 156 16.64 -1.25 0.26
CA GLU A 156 17.63 -2.28 0.62
C GLU A 156 17.60 -3.50 -0.31
N VAL A 157 16.50 -3.70 -1.04
CA VAL A 157 16.26 -4.91 -1.86
C VAL A 157 16.27 -4.60 -3.36
N ALA A 158 15.74 -3.44 -3.76
CA ALA A 158 15.63 -3.02 -5.14
C ALA A 158 15.43 -1.50 -5.24
N GLU A 159 15.51 -0.95 -6.45
CA GLU A 159 15.06 0.43 -6.69
C GLU A 159 13.60 0.60 -6.26
N PRO A 160 13.25 1.61 -5.44
CA PRO A 160 11.87 1.81 -4.99
C PRO A 160 10.85 1.85 -6.13
N GLN A 161 11.20 2.51 -7.24
CA GLN A 161 10.38 2.65 -8.45
C GLN A 161 10.10 1.32 -9.17
N SER A 162 10.76 0.23 -8.76
CA SER A 162 10.44 -1.11 -9.23
C SER A 162 9.11 -1.64 -8.66
N LEU A 163 8.53 -1.02 -7.61
CA LEU A 163 7.25 -1.44 -7.03
C LEU A 163 6.17 -1.62 -8.12
N ARG A 164 5.43 -2.73 -8.06
CA ARG A 164 4.29 -3.02 -8.95
C ARG A 164 3.05 -3.42 -8.18
N HIS A 165 3.20 -4.15 -7.07
CA HIS A 165 2.08 -4.65 -6.29
C HIS A 165 2.27 -4.38 -4.80
N PHE A 166 1.19 -3.95 -4.16
CA PHE A 166 1.12 -3.71 -2.72
C PHE A 166 -0.07 -4.47 -2.14
N TYR A 167 0.18 -5.28 -1.11
CA TYR A 167 -0.85 -6.02 -0.38
C TYR A 167 -0.89 -5.63 1.09
N VAL A 168 -2.08 -5.75 1.69
CA VAL A 168 -2.29 -5.65 3.13
C VAL A 168 -3.08 -6.89 3.56
N CYS A 169 -2.47 -7.76 4.37
CA CYS A 169 -3.05 -9.07 4.70
C CYS A 169 -3.98 -9.04 5.92
N ASP A 170 -3.72 -8.16 6.90
CA ASP A 170 -4.53 -8.06 8.12
C ASP A 170 -5.08 -6.65 8.35
N ILE A 171 -6.37 -6.46 8.07
CA ILE A 171 -7.07 -5.18 8.32
C ILE A 171 -7.63 -5.20 9.74
N VAL A 172 -6.75 -4.97 10.71
CA VAL A 172 -7.12 -4.75 12.12
C VAL A 172 -7.67 -3.34 12.37
N ASN A 173 -7.45 -2.40 11.45
CA ASN A 173 -7.93 -1.03 11.59
C ASN A 173 -9.47 -0.98 11.55
N ILE A 174 -10.08 -0.67 12.71
CA ILE A 174 -11.53 -0.70 12.91
C ILE A 174 -12.27 0.21 11.92
N GLU A 175 -11.73 1.39 11.59
CA GLU A 175 -12.36 2.30 10.62
C GLU A 175 -12.42 1.66 9.22
N THR A 176 -11.31 1.11 8.75
CA THR A 176 -11.22 0.44 7.43
C THR A 176 -12.08 -0.82 7.42
N LYS A 177 -12.01 -1.65 8.46
CA LYS A 177 -12.82 -2.85 8.61
C LYS A 177 -14.31 -2.52 8.58
N ASN A 178 -14.76 -1.56 9.40
CA ASN A 178 -16.17 -1.16 9.42
C ASN A 178 -16.65 -0.63 8.07
N PHE A 179 -15.82 0.17 7.38
CA PHE A 179 -16.16 0.62 6.03
C PHE A 179 -16.35 -0.58 5.08
N VAL A 180 -15.40 -1.51 5.04
CA VAL A 180 -15.48 -2.68 4.16
C VAL A 180 -16.68 -3.54 4.51
N GLU A 181 -16.83 -3.97 5.76
CA GLU A 181 -17.83 -4.97 6.16
C GLU A 181 -19.26 -4.43 6.24
N LYS A 182 -19.45 -3.16 6.58
CA LYS A 182 -20.77 -2.59 6.88
C LYS A 182 -21.26 -1.60 5.84
N VAL A 183 -20.36 -1.02 5.05
CA VAL A 183 -20.71 0.04 4.08
C VAL A 183 -20.48 -0.44 2.65
N LEU A 184 -19.27 -0.90 2.33
CA LEU A 184 -18.91 -1.36 0.99
C LEU A 184 -19.64 -2.67 0.65
N TYR A 185 -19.45 -3.73 1.43
CA TYR A 185 -20.13 -5.01 1.23
C TYR A 185 -21.53 -4.98 1.86
N SER A 186 -22.43 -4.23 1.25
CA SER A 186 -23.82 -4.12 1.69
C SER A 186 -24.79 -4.34 0.53
N SER A 187 -26.02 -4.73 0.87
CA SER A 187 -27.09 -4.94 -0.11
C SER A 187 -27.44 -3.68 -0.92
N ARG A 188 -27.04 -2.49 -0.45
CA ARG A 188 -27.19 -1.22 -1.20
C ARG A 188 -26.25 -1.11 -2.40
N ASN A 189 -25.16 -1.88 -2.39
CA ASN A 189 -24.17 -1.93 -3.47
C ASN A 189 -24.21 -3.27 -4.21
N ASP A 190 -25.27 -4.07 -4.01
CA ASP A 190 -25.40 -5.42 -4.56
C ASP A 190 -24.26 -6.37 -4.14
N LEU A 191 -23.75 -6.19 -2.91
CA LEU A 191 -22.67 -6.97 -2.33
C LEU A 191 -23.07 -7.56 -0.98
N THR A 192 -22.43 -8.68 -0.62
CA THR A 192 -22.68 -9.38 0.64
C THR A 192 -21.38 -9.57 1.40
N TRP A 193 -21.42 -9.38 2.72
CA TRP A 193 -20.31 -9.73 3.61
C TRP A 193 -20.62 -11.03 4.38
N PRO A 194 -19.68 -11.99 4.48
CA PRO A 194 -18.41 -12.02 3.75
C PRO A 194 -18.65 -12.19 2.24
N PRO A 195 -17.70 -11.76 1.38
CA PRO A 195 -17.81 -11.96 -0.07
C PRO A 195 -18.05 -13.43 -0.41
N VAL A 196 -19.01 -13.68 -1.29
CA VAL A 196 -19.39 -15.03 -1.74
C VAL A 196 -18.41 -15.56 -2.80
N CYS A 197 -17.70 -14.66 -3.49
CA CYS A 197 -16.71 -15.00 -4.51
C CYS A 197 -15.32 -15.26 -3.91
N ALA A 198 -14.64 -16.31 -4.39
CA ALA A 198 -13.24 -16.58 -4.09
C ALA A 198 -12.28 -15.63 -4.82
N ALA A 199 -12.71 -15.05 -5.94
CA ALA A 199 -11.89 -14.12 -6.72
C ALA A 199 -11.90 -12.71 -6.09
N PRO A 200 -10.75 -12.02 -6.04
CA PRO A 200 -10.69 -10.61 -5.64
C PRO A 200 -11.62 -9.74 -6.50
N LEU A 201 -12.37 -8.84 -5.87
CA LEU A 201 -13.10 -7.80 -6.60
C LEU A 201 -12.13 -6.70 -7.04
N ILE A 202 -12.27 -6.27 -8.30
CA ILE A 202 -11.52 -5.17 -8.88
C ILE A 202 -12.38 -3.91 -8.78
N TRP A 203 -11.84 -2.88 -8.14
CA TRP A 203 -12.45 -1.56 -8.06
C TRP A 203 -11.79 -0.66 -9.08
N GLU A 204 -12.51 -0.39 -10.16
CA GLU A 204 -12.00 0.43 -11.26
C GLU A 204 -11.72 1.86 -10.80
N TYR A 205 -10.70 2.46 -11.40
CA TYR A 205 -10.31 3.84 -11.13
C TYR A 205 -11.48 4.82 -11.34
N ASN A 206 -11.55 5.86 -10.50
CA ASN A 206 -12.62 6.86 -10.49
C ASN A 206 -14.04 6.29 -10.31
N THR A 207 -14.20 5.15 -9.64
CA THR A 207 -15.51 4.69 -9.13
C THR A 207 -15.77 5.22 -7.72
N SER A 208 -17.03 5.19 -7.28
CA SER A 208 -17.41 5.56 -5.91
C SER A 208 -16.70 4.68 -4.89
N GLU A 209 -16.59 3.39 -5.20
CA GLU A 209 -16.00 2.34 -4.36
C GLU A 209 -14.49 2.50 -4.27
N TYR A 210 -13.82 2.76 -5.39
CA TYR A 210 -12.39 3.08 -5.43
C TYR A 210 -12.08 4.30 -4.56
N GLN A 211 -12.81 5.40 -4.74
CA GLN A 211 -12.67 6.59 -3.89
C GLN A 211 -13.02 6.29 -2.43
N GLY A 212 -14.04 5.48 -2.17
CA GLY A 212 -14.38 5.04 -0.81
C GLY A 212 -13.20 4.31 -0.13
N LEU A 213 -12.55 3.40 -0.84
CA LEU A 213 -11.39 2.66 -0.38
C LEU A 213 -10.17 3.56 -0.13
N LEU A 214 -9.84 4.46 -1.06
CA LEU A 214 -8.77 5.46 -0.86
C LEU A 214 -9.05 6.38 0.34
N GLY A 215 -10.33 6.56 0.68
CA GLY A 215 -10.80 7.30 1.85
C GLY A 215 -10.41 6.67 3.19
N THR A 216 -10.19 5.36 3.22
CA THR A 216 -9.88 4.59 4.45
C THR A 216 -8.46 4.84 4.95
N ARG A 217 -8.14 4.34 6.16
CA ARG A 217 -6.77 4.42 6.72
C ARG A 217 -5.77 3.58 5.93
N VAL A 218 -6.19 2.40 5.47
CA VAL A 218 -5.35 1.55 4.61
C VAL A 218 -5.19 2.18 3.22
N GLY A 219 -6.27 2.71 2.64
CA GLY A 219 -6.20 3.43 1.36
C GLY A 219 -5.28 4.65 1.41
N LYS A 220 -5.30 5.39 2.52
CA LYS A 220 -4.33 6.47 2.79
C LYS A 220 -2.89 5.97 2.77
N CYS A 221 -2.60 4.82 3.37
CA CYS A 221 -1.25 4.22 3.34
C CYS A 221 -0.82 3.87 1.91
N ALA A 222 -1.71 3.29 1.11
CA ALA A 222 -1.45 2.97 -0.29
C ALA A 222 -1.14 4.24 -1.11
N VAL A 223 -1.95 5.29 -0.97
CA VAL A 223 -1.73 6.59 -1.64
C VAL A 223 -0.36 7.15 -1.26
N TYR A 224 -0.05 7.15 0.04
CA TYR A 224 1.20 7.74 0.53
C TYR A 224 2.40 6.95 0.03
N LEU A 225 2.28 5.63 -0.07
CA LEU A 225 3.31 4.76 -0.64
C LEU A 225 3.57 5.11 -2.11
N VAL A 226 2.52 5.29 -2.92
CA VAL A 226 2.64 5.68 -4.33
C VAL A 226 3.36 7.03 -4.45
N LEU A 227 2.95 8.03 -3.67
CA LEU A 227 3.53 9.38 -3.67
C LEU A 227 4.97 9.46 -3.13
N GLU A 228 5.38 8.45 -2.38
CA GLU A 228 6.71 8.32 -1.80
C GLU A 228 7.67 7.58 -2.76
N ILE A 229 7.15 6.62 -3.52
CA ILE A 229 7.95 5.78 -4.42
C ILE A 229 8.13 6.39 -5.81
N PHE A 230 7.05 6.89 -6.40
CA PHE A 230 7.08 7.32 -7.79
C PHE A 230 7.42 8.82 -7.88
N PRO A 231 8.24 9.21 -8.87
CA PRO A 231 8.56 10.61 -9.10
C PRO A 231 7.28 11.42 -9.22
N ARG A 232 7.27 12.55 -8.52
CA ARG A 232 6.29 13.60 -8.73
C ARG A 232 6.53 14.15 -10.12
N GLY A 233 5.48 14.32 -10.91
CA GLY A 233 5.59 14.83 -12.28
C GLY A 233 6.57 15.99 -12.31
N SER A 234 7.72 15.79 -12.97
CA SER A 234 8.71 16.83 -13.12
C SER A 234 8.11 17.86 -14.06
N THR A 235 7.98 19.09 -13.56
CA THR A 235 7.86 20.24 -14.44
C THR A 235 9.24 20.43 -15.07
N ASP A 236 9.42 19.84 -16.25
CA ASP A 236 10.43 20.32 -17.21
C ASP A 236 9.89 21.56 -17.94
#